data_AF-A0A1M5N862-F1
#
_entry.id   AF-A0A1M5N862-F1
#
_cell.length_a   1.000
_cell.length_b   1.000
_cell.length_c   1.000
_cell.angle_alpha   90.00
_cell.angle_beta   90.00
_cell.angle_gamma   90.00
#
_symmetry.space_group_name_H-M   'P 1'
#
loop_
_entity.id
_entity.type
_entity.pdbx_description
1 polymer ?
#
loop_
_entity_poly.entity_id
_entity_poly.type
_entity_poly.pdbx_seq_one_letter_code
_entity_poly.pdbx_strand_id
1 'polypeptide(L)'
;MDDFHIQPEALLVYGEGSQSLAEKFGQLADLLEQARVNDECFGPVGDAVGLSSGYFESLQECQQLAVRAMTFLMQAHANLEESHALYTGVDTGMAQGFTQLMDLLGGEKA
;
A
#
# COMPACT_ATOMS: atom_id res chain seq x y z
N MET A 1 9.44 28.85 -8.33
CA MET A 1 9.37 27.50 -7.71
C MET A 1 7.93 27.34 -7.31
N ASP A 2 7.23 26.38 -7.88
CA ASP A 2 5.85 26.08 -7.49
C ASP A 2 5.85 25.66 -6.02
N ASP A 3 4.96 26.28 -5.25
CA ASP A 3 4.74 25.99 -3.85
C ASP A 3 4.11 24.58 -3.76
N PHE A 4 4.88 23.60 -3.29
CA PHE A 4 4.37 22.25 -3.07
C PHE A 4 3.50 22.25 -1.81
N HIS A 5 2.22 22.59 -1.98
CA HIS A 5 1.23 22.53 -0.92
C HIS A 5 0.82 21.06 -0.71
N ILE A 6 1.59 20.34 0.11
CA ILE A 6 1.25 19.00 0.57
C ILE A 6 0.19 19.15 1.67
N GLN A 7 -0.94 18.45 1.52
CA GLN A 7 -1.94 18.29 2.57
C GLN A 7 -1.66 16.95 3.26
N PRO A 8 -1.08 16.93 4.48
CA PRO A 8 -0.68 15.68 5.13
C PRO A 8 -1.85 14.70 5.28
N GLU A 9 -3.05 15.18 5.56
CA GLU A 9 -4.25 14.37 5.75
C GLU A 9 -4.65 13.61 4.48
N ALA A 10 -4.38 14.18 3.30
CA ALA A 10 -4.62 13.49 2.03
C ALA A 10 -3.69 12.27 1.85
N LEU A 11 -2.50 12.28 2.47
CA LEU A 11 -1.60 11.12 2.47
C LEU A 11 -2.20 9.95 3.26
N LEU A 12 -2.85 10.22 4.39
CA LEU A 12 -3.53 9.19 5.18
C LEU A 12 -4.71 8.59 4.42
N VAL A 13 -5.57 9.41 3.82
CA VAL A 13 -6.72 8.94 3.03
C VAL A 13 -6.26 8.05 1.85
N TYR A 14 -5.19 8.45 1.15
CA TYR A 14 -4.64 7.64 0.09
C TYR A 14 -3.97 6.35 0.62
N GLY A 15 -3.37 6.40 1.80
CA GLY A 15 -2.86 5.25 2.53
C GLY A 15 -3.95 4.23 2.87
N GLU A 16 -5.06 4.67 3.46
CA GLU A 16 -6.23 3.84 3.78
C GLU A 16 -6.82 3.19 2.51
N GLY A 17 -6.92 3.96 1.42
CA GLY A 17 -7.34 3.44 0.13
C GLY A 17 -6.40 2.34 -0.39
N SER A 18 -5.09 2.56 -0.26
CA SER A 18 -4.06 1.59 -0.64
C SER A 18 -4.15 0.31 0.20
N GLN A 19 -4.35 0.43 1.51
CA GLN A 19 -4.56 -0.70 2.41
C GLN A 19 -5.82 -1.50 2.02
N SER A 20 -6.94 -0.82 1.79
CA SER A 20 -8.19 -1.49 1.38
C SER A 20 -8.05 -2.24 0.04
N LEU A 21 -7.31 -1.66 -0.92
CA LEU A 21 -6.99 -2.34 -2.19
C LEU A 21 -6.06 -3.53 -1.96
N ALA A 22 -5.08 -3.43 -1.06
CA ALA A 22 -4.18 -4.52 -0.73
C ALA A 22 -4.95 -5.73 -0.18
N GLU A 23 -5.88 -5.50 0.76
CA GLU A 23 -6.74 -6.56 1.31
C GLU A 23 -7.54 -7.28 0.23
N LYS A 24 -8.07 -6.55 -0.75
CA LYS A 24 -8.81 -7.14 -1.89
C LYS A 24 -7.90 -7.98 -2.78
N PHE A 25 -6.65 -7.57 -3.00
CA PHE A 25 -5.68 -8.37 -3.74
C PHE A 25 -5.26 -9.63 -2.96
N GLY A 26 -5.17 -9.56 -1.63
CA GLY A 26 -5.00 -10.73 -0.77
C GLY A 26 -6.15 -11.73 -0.94
N GLN A 27 -7.40 -11.24 -0.83
CA GLN A 27 -8.60 -12.06 -1.05
C GLN A 27 -8.63 -12.67 -2.47
N LEU A 28 -8.20 -11.91 -3.48
CA LEU A 28 -8.10 -12.43 -4.85
C LEU A 28 -7.07 -13.58 -4.95
N ALA A 29 -5.92 -13.46 -4.30
CA ALA A 29 -4.92 -14.52 -4.27
C ALA A 29 -5.49 -15.80 -3.63
N ASP A 30 -6.23 -15.67 -2.53
CA ASP A 30 -6.88 -16.79 -1.86
C ASP A 30 -7.97 -17.43 -2.74
N LEU A 31 -8.75 -16.60 -3.46
CA LEU A 31 -9.76 -17.09 -4.40
C LEU A 31 -9.14 -17.83 -5.58
N LEU A 32 -8.00 -17.36 -6.10
CA LEU A 32 -7.29 -18.04 -7.18
C LEU A 32 -6.75 -19.41 -6.72
N GLU A 33 -6.28 -19.53 -5.49
CA GLU A 33 -5.90 -20.82 -4.92
C GLU A 33 -7.09 -21.77 -4.83
N GLN A 34 -8.24 -21.27 -4.37
CA GLN A 34 -9.47 -22.06 -4.27
C GLN A 34 -10.07 -22.43 -5.63
N ALA A 35 -9.88 -21.59 -6.65
CA ALA A 35 -10.37 -21.82 -8.00
C ALA A 35 -9.61 -22.93 -8.75
N ARG A 36 -8.54 -23.47 -8.16
CA ARG A 36 -7.75 -24.56 -8.72
C ARG A 36 -8.63 -25.80 -8.91
N VAL A 37 -8.91 -26.13 -10.17
CA VAL A 37 -9.59 -27.38 -10.50
C VAL A 37 -8.64 -28.57 -10.33
N ASN A 38 -9.21 -29.75 -10.10
CA ASN A 38 -8.46 -31.00 -10.08
C ASN A 38 -7.90 -31.32 -11.48
N ASP A 39 -6.67 -31.83 -11.55
CA ASP A 39 -6.00 -32.34 -12.75
C ASP A 39 -6.91 -33.30 -13.57
N GLU A 40 -7.76 -34.09 -12.89
CA GLU A 40 -8.73 -34.98 -13.52
C GLU A 40 -9.76 -34.26 -14.43
N CYS A 41 -9.95 -32.95 -14.27
CA CYS A 41 -10.84 -32.15 -15.13
C CYS A 41 -10.31 -31.99 -16.56
N PHE A 42 -9.01 -32.17 -16.80
CA PHE A 42 -8.39 -32.02 -18.12
C PHE A 42 -8.38 -33.34 -18.90
N GLY A 43 -8.47 -34.47 -18.19
CA GLY A 43 -8.45 -35.82 -18.74
C GLY A 43 -7.12 -36.21 -19.41
N PRO A 44 -6.96 -37.47 -19.81
CA PRO A 44 -5.68 -38.01 -20.28
C PRO A 44 -5.13 -37.31 -21.53
N VAL A 45 -6.04 -36.87 -22.41
CA VAL A 45 -5.67 -36.14 -23.64
C VAL A 45 -5.24 -34.73 -23.30
N GLY A 46 -5.96 -34.04 -22.40
CA GLY A 46 -5.63 -32.67 -21.99
C GLY A 46 -4.29 -32.59 -21.26
N ASP A 47 -3.97 -33.59 -20.44
CA ASP A 47 -2.66 -33.72 -19.81
C ASP A 47 -1.56 -33.98 -20.84
N ALA A 48 -1.81 -34.88 -21.80
CA ALA A 48 -0.82 -35.22 -22.83
C ALA A 48 -0.46 -34.03 -23.74
N VAL A 49 -1.35 -33.06 -23.91
CA VAL A 49 -1.10 -31.82 -24.68
C VAL A 49 -0.73 -30.62 -23.80
N GLY A 50 -0.56 -30.81 -22.48
CA GLY A 50 -0.10 -29.77 -21.56
C GLY A 50 -1.14 -28.72 -21.16
N LEU A 51 -2.44 -28.99 -21.33
CA LEU A 51 -3.50 -28.05 -20.94
C LEU A 51 -3.57 -27.86 -19.43
N SER A 52 -3.41 -28.93 -18.66
CA SER A 52 -3.38 -28.87 -17.19
C SER A 52 -2.17 -28.08 -16.70
N SER A 53 -0.98 -28.38 -17.20
CA SER A 53 0.25 -27.65 -16.83
C SER A 53 0.16 -26.15 -17.15
N GLY A 54 -0.31 -25.79 -18.35
CA GLY A 54 -0.46 -24.39 -18.74
C GLY A 54 -1.52 -23.65 -17.92
N TYR A 55 -2.62 -24.32 -17.57
CA TYR A 55 -3.62 -23.77 -16.65
C TYR A 55 -3.04 -23.53 -15.26
N PHE A 56 -2.33 -24.50 -14.67
CA PHE A 56 -1.77 -24.37 -13.33
C PHE A 56 -0.68 -23.31 -13.27
N GLU A 57 0.17 -23.21 -14.29
CA GLU A 57 1.18 -22.15 -14.41
C GLU A 57 0.51 -20.77 -14.47
N SER A 58 -0.49 -20.60 -15.35
CA SER A 58 -1.22 -19.33 -15.46
C SER A 58 -1.93 -18.96 -14.14
N LEU A 59 -2.53 -19.93 -13.46
CA LEU A 59 -3.19 -19.72 -12.17
C LEU A 59 -2.19 -19.28 -11.11
N GLN A 60 -1.03 -19.93 -11.05
CA GLN A 60 0.05 -19.59 -10.14
C GLN A 60 0.62 -18.20 -10.42
N GLU A 61 0.80 -17.84 -11.69
CA GLU A 61 1.26 -16.50 -12.08
C GLU A 61 0.26 -15.41 -11.67
N CYS A 62 -1.05 -15.63 -11.90
CA CYS A 62 -2.08 -14.71 -11.44
C CYS A 62 -2.08 -14.55 -9.93
N GLN A 63 -1.94 -15.65 -9.18
CA GLN A 63 -1.87 -15.62 -7.72
C GLN A 63 -0.66 -14.81 -7.24
N GLN A 64 0.52 -15.06 -7.83
CA GLN A 64 1.74 -14.31 -7.48
C GLN A 64 1.62 -12.83 -7.81
N LEU A 65 0.98 -12.48 -8.93
CA LEU A 65 0.77 -11.08 -9.31
C LEU A 65 -0.15 -10.38 -8.30
N ALA A 66 -1.22 -11.04 -7.85
CA ALA A 66 -2.11 -10.52 -6.82
C ALA A 66 -1.36 -10.30 -5.50
N VAL A 67 -0.54 -11.26 -5.05
CA VAL A 67 0.31 -11.11 -3.85
C VAL A 67 1.29 -9.94 -3.98
N ARG A 68 1.93 -9.77 -5.15
CA ARG A 68 2.85 -8.64 -5.38
C ARG A 68 2.13 -7.30 -5.33
N ALA A 69 0.92 -7.21 -5.90
CA ALA A 69 0.11 -6.00 -5.84
C ALA A 69 -0.29 -5.66 -4.39
N MET A 70 -0.72 -6.66 -3.61
CA MET A 70 -1.00 -6.50 -2.18
C MET A 70 0.23 -5.95 -1.43
N THR A 71 1.39 -6.58 -1.57
CA THR A 71 2.62 -6.17 -0.89
C THR A 71 3.04 -4.75 -1.26
N PHE A 72 2.97 -4.40 -2.55
CA PHE A 72 3.29 -3.06 -3.03
C PHE A 72 2.40 -2.00 -2.38
N LEU A 73 1.09 -2.25 -2.30
CA LEU A 73 0.12 -1.32 -1.73
C LEU A 73 0.27 -1.18 -0.21
N MET A 74 0.56 -2.27 0.51
CA MET A 74 0.86 -2.19 1.94
C MET A 74 2.13 -1.37 2.21
N GLN A 75 3.16 -1.53 1.36
CA GLN A 75 4.37 -0.73 1.47
C GLN A 75 4.15 0.74 1.12
N ALA A 76 3.32 1.01 0.10
CA ALA A 76 2.91 2.37 -0.22
C ALA A 76 2.18 3.04 0.97
N HIS A 77 1.25 2.34 1.61
CA HIS A 77 0.56 2.82 2.82
C HIS A 77 1.55 3.17 3.94
N ALA A 78 2.48 2.27 4.28
CA ALA A 78 3.48 2.51 5.32
C ALA A 78 4.34 3.75 5.03
N ASN A 79 4.78 3.92 3.77
CA ASN A 79 5.58 5.09 3.36
C ASN A 79 4.77 6.40 3.45
N LEU A 80 3.47 6.35 3.21
CA LEU A 80 2.58 7.51 3.31
C LEU A 80 2.33 7.90 4.77
N GLU A 81 2.19 6.93 5.67
CA GLU A 81 2.11 7.18 7.11
C GLU A 81 3.40 7.81 7.64
N GLU A 82 4.56 7.30 7.21
CA GLU A 82 5.86 7.89 7.55
C GLU A 82 5.98 9.33 7.02
N SER A 83 5.58 9.56 5.77
CA SER A 83 5.58 10.89 5.17
C SER A 83 4.67 11.86 5.92
N HIS A 84 3.47 11.42 6.30
CA HIS A 84 2.54 12.20 7.13
C HIS A 84 3.17 12.56 8.49
N ALA A 85 3.80 11.60 9.16
CA ALA A 85 4.48 11.84 10.44
C ALA A 85 5.62 12.86 10.32
N LEU A 86 6.37 12.82 9.21
CA LEU A 86 7.43 13.79 8.95
C LEU A 86 6.87 15.20 8.75
N TYR A 87 5.84 15.38 7.90
CA TYR A 87 5.27 16.71 7.65
C TYR A 87 4.64 17.31 8.92
N THR A 88 3.84 16.55 9.65
CA THR A 88 3.21 17.01 10.90
C THR A 88 4.23 17.29 12.00
N GLY A 89 5.31 16.50 12.07
CA GLY A 89 6.43 16.73 13.00
C GLY A 89 7.18 18.03 12.71
N VAL A 90 7.43 18.34 11.44
CA VAL A 90 8.04 19.60 11.00
C VAL A 90 7.15 20.79 11.38
N ASP A 91 5.86 20.73 11.06
CA ASP A 91 4.91 21.81 11.38
C ASP A 91 4.82 22.05 12.89
N THR A 92 4.77 20.98 13.69
CA THR A 92 4.72 21.07 15.15
C THR A 92 6.01 21.66 15.73
N GLY A 93 7.17 21.21 15.24
CA GLY A 93 8.47 21.72 15.69
C GLY A 93 8.67 23.20 15.34
N MET A 94 8.23 23.63 14.16
CA MET A 94 8.24 25.04 13.77
C MET A 94 7.31 25.86 14.65
N ALA A 95 6.07 25.41 14.88
CA ALA A 95 5.11 26.12 15.73
C ALA A 95 5.63 26.27 17.18
N GLN A 96 6.24 25.22 17.73
CA GLN A 96 6.86 25.27 19.06
C GLN A 96 8.05 26.23 19.10
N GLY A 97 8.94 26.17 18.11
CA GLY A 97 10.08 27.09 18.01
C GLY A 97 9.67 28.55 17.89
N PHE A 98 8.63 28.84 17.10
CA PHE A 98 8.05 30.19 17.01
C PHE A 98 7.43 30.64 18.33
N THR A 99 6.71 29.77 19.02
CA THR A 99 6.13 30.07 20.34
C THR A 99 7.23 30.40 21.34
N GLN A 100 8.29 29.58 21.40
CA GLN A 100 9.40 29.78 22.33
C GLN A 100 10.20 31.06 22.01
N LEU A 101 10.39 31.39 20.74
CA LEU A 101 10.97 32.68 20.32
C LEU A 101 10.09 33.86 20.72
N MET A 102 8.76 33.77 20.55
CA MET A 102 7.85 34.82 20.99
C MET A 102 7.87 35.00 22.52
N ASP A 103 7.94 33.92 23.30
CA ASP A 103 8.05 34.01 24.75
C ASP A 103 9.37 34.67 25.19
N LEU A 104 10.48 34.36 24.51
CA LEU A 104 11.78 34.99 24.76
C LEU A 104 11.80 36.48 24.40
N LEU A 105 11.22 36.84 23.25
CA LEU A 105 11.18 38.22 22.77
C LEU A 105 10.12 39.08 23.48
N GLY A 106 9.03 38.45 23.96
CA GLY A 106 7.96 39.09 24.73
C GLY A 106 8.29 39.28 26.20
N GLY A 107 9.29 38.56 26.72
CA GLY A 107 9.78 38.68 28.09
C GLY A 107 10.67 39.90 28.37
N GLU A 108 11.11 40.64 27.34
CA GLU A 108 12.01 41.80 27.48
C GLU A 108 11.25 43.13 27.70
N LYS A 109 10.21 43.11 28.55
CA LYS A 109 9.62 44.31 29.17
C LYS A 109 9.27 44.04 30.64
N ALA A 110 10.27 44.12 31.49
CA ALA A 110 10.14 44.39 32.92
C ALA A 110 11.15 45.47 33.31
#